data_AF-A0A498R339-F1
#
_entry.id   AF-A0A498R339-F1
#
_cell.length_a   1.000
_cell.length_b   1.000
_cell.length_c   1.000
_cell.angle_alpha   90.00
_cell.angle_beta   90.00
_cell.angle_gamma   90.00
#
_symmetry.space_group_name_H-M   'P 1'
#
loop_
_entity.id
_entity.type
_entity.pdbx_description
1 polymer ?
#
loop_
_entity_poly.entity_id
_entity_poly.type
_entity_poly.pdbx_seq_one_letter_code
_entity_poly.pdbx_strand_id
1 'polypeptide(L)'
;MPYTHGYAAGFDELIAQIIEWATDTTVHGVDAWELMRSEPWPRGTILKTHGWEEGEHFYIGLMPQAIQKGKTYSDWFLQKQVLASRFVWAADGLNLPGQAFDAAGQVITIKTYSSASSNVTYSFSSPPDIFTASAQALFFGVFKQYAEGLDWHEQPGGMDFNEIELQPIYYVSSRNTHTKMKFSPPLFPGTGYPAISMDYSGPIEGYIEYWLTKDAHRLIVVVKNREYWDMAYLGFLEPYQAKTQYAFPAVVIGGTSGAVMGGEDVVLNTGSSITYSTAVSGVRFDYRPSNWALTHGVPMFAGAPADERAALSQVRLMLPDGEWQSFANWVQGATVVNNTNSSGTVTGHSFTRSEPTRAAKIGHFLRPACSDLGGTGHVYRTNKNKLTYQMEPLEFVEDAGSVHNLFGRAWRVYWPSFRVTQYGEIRIDGKLHLMLPNAWEDRRWYIANGRTNLIDPDSLLAQENEIERLSRQMNCLVRLED
;
A
#
# COMPACT_ATOMS: atom_id res chain seq x y z
N MET A 1 -30.48 -2.11 1.55
CA MET A 1 -29.51 -3.10 1.03
C MET A 1 -28.78 -3.73 2.21
N PRO A 2 -28.48 -5.04 2.18
CA PRO A 2 -27.87 -5.70 3.31
C PRO A 2 -26.40 -5.25 3.42
N TYR A 3 -26.00 -4.88 4.62
CA TYR A 3 -24.61 -5.04 5.06
C TYR A 3 -24.57 -6.31 5.92
N THR A 4 -23.40 -6.88 6.12
CA THR A 4 -23.19 -7.94 7.12
C THR A 4 -22.05 -7.56 8.05
N HIS A 5 -22.13 -8.05 9.29
CA HIS A 5 -21.12 -7.87 10.32
C HIS A 5 -20.87 -9.25 10.96
N GLY A 6 -19.60 -9.65 11.07
CA GLY A 6 -19.21 -10.91 11.68
C GLY A 6 -17.76 -10.92 12.14
N TYR A 7 -17.25 -12.13 12.35
CA TYR A 7 -15.89 -12.38 12.82
C TYR A 7 -15.19 -13.42 11.95
N ALA A 8 -13.88 -13.28 11.75
CA ALA A 8 -13.05 -14.23 11.01
C ALA A 8 -11.72 -14.49 11.74
N ALA A 9 -11.23 -15.73 11.77
CA ALA A 9 -9.98 -16.11 12.43
C ALA A 9 -8.71 -15.65 11.67
N GLY A 10 -8.86 -15.14 10.45
CA GLY A 10 -7.77 -14.65 9.62
C GLY A 10 -8.24 -14.29 8.21
N PHE A 11 -7.30 -13.97 7.31
CA PHE A 11 -7.67 -13.53 5.96
C PHE A 11 -8.30 -14.63 5.10
N ASP A 12 -7.90 -15.90 5.26
CA ASP A 12 -8.52 -16.99 4.50
C ASP A 12 -10.00 -17.16 4.85
N GLU A 13 -10.35 -17.10 6.15
CA GLU A 13 -11.74 -17.14 6.58
C GLU A 13 -12.49 -15.86 6.20
N LEU A 14 -11.86 -14.69 6.29
CA LEU A 14 -12.47 -13.43 5.82
C LEU A 14 -12.82 -13.51 4.33
N ILE A 15 -11.95 -14.09 3.49
CA ILE A 15 -12.23 -14.31 2.08
C ILE A 15 -13.40 -15.27 1.90
N ALA A 16 -13.45 -16.38 2.66
CA ALA A 16 -14.58 -17.30 2.62
C ALA A 16 -15.91 -16.60 2.97
N GLN A 17 -15.91 -15.74 4.01
CA GLN A 17 -17.07 -14.94 4.41
C GLN A 17 -17.48 -13.92 3.32
N ILE A 18 -16.52 -13.29 2.65
CA ILE A 18 -16.78 -12.40 1.52
C ILE A 18 -17.41 -13.18 0.36
N ILE A 19 -16.88 -14.34 0.01
CA ILE A 19 -17.40 -15.19 -1.08
C ILE A 19 -18.83 -15.62 -0.76
N GLU A 20 -19.05 -16.22 0.41
CA GLU A 20 -20.35 -16.72 0.84
C GLU A 20 -21.40 -15.62 0.76
N TRP A 21 -21.10 -14.46 1.35
CA TRP A 21 -22.04 -13.34 1.36
C TRP A 21 -22.23 -12.71 -0.03
N ALA A 22 -21.16 -12.39 -0.76
CA ALA A 22 -21.26 -11.66 -2.02
C ALA A 22 -21.92 -12.47 -3.17
N THR A 23 -21.89 -13.80 -3.08
CA THR A 23 -22.47 -14.72 -4.07
C THR A 23 -23.87 -15.22 -3.67
N ASP A 24 -24.38 -14.83 -2.48
CA ASP A 24 -25.68 -15.26 -2.00
C ASP A 24 -26.83 -14.61 -2.79
N THR A 25 -27.46 -15.40 -3.65
CA THR A 25 -28.61 -15.00 -4.48
C THR A 25 -29.88 -14.76 -3.67
N THR A 26 -30.00 -15.28 -2.45
CA THR A 26 -31.14 -15.00 -1.56
C THR A 26 -31.05 -13.62 -0.92
N VAL A 27 -29.82 -13.12 -0.72
CA VAL A 27 -29.52 -11.81 -0.13
C VAL A 27 -29.45 -10.73 -1.21
N HIS A 28 -28.81 -11.03 -2.34
CA HIS A 28 -28.50 -10.05 -3.38
C HIS A 28 -29.33 -10.18 -4.66
N GLY A 29 -30.11 -11.26 -4.82
CA GLY A 29 -30.91 -11.47 -6.03
C GLY A 29 -30.06 -11.44 -7.29
N VAL A 30 -30.43 -10.55 -8.22
CA VAL A 30 -29.70 -10.37 -9.50
C VAL A 30 -28.33 -9.72 -9.33
N ASP A 31 -28.09 -9.02 -8.21
CA ASP A 31 -26.82 -8.35 -7.92
C ASP A 31 -25.79 -9.29 -7.28
N ALA A 32 -26.12 -10.57 -7.10
CA ALA A 32 -25.17 -11.58 -6.61
C ALA A 32 -24.00 -11.73 -7.58
N TRP A 33 -22.80 -11.87 -7.03
CA TRP A 33 -21.57 -12.07 -7.81
C TRP A 33 -21.33 -13.56 -8.10
N GLU A 34 -20.39 -13.84 -8.99
CA GLU A 34 -20.02 -15.21 -9.38
C GLU A 34 -18.57 -15.51 -8.93
N LEU A 35 -18.35 -16.64 -8.24
CA LEU A 35 -17.00 -17.10 -7.94
C LEU A 35 -16.37 -17.76 -9.16
N MET A 36 -15.28 -17.19 -9.66
CA MET A 36 -14.54 -17.74 -10.80
C MET A 36 -13.44 -18.70 -10.34
N ARG A 37 -12.75 -18.37 -9.25
CA ARG A 37 -11.63 -19.14 -8.70
C ARG A 37 -11.40 -18.79 -7.23
N SER A 38 -10.96 -19.75 -6.43
CA SER A 38 -10.40 -19.50 -5.10
C SER A 38 -9.24 -20.47 -4.86
N GLU A 39 -8.02 -19.97 -4.97
CA GLU A 39 -6.80 -20.77 -4.88
C GLU A 39 -5.71 -20.07 -4.04
N PRO A 40 -4.74 -20.83 -3.49
CA PRO A 40 -3.60 -20.25 -2.79
C PRO A 40 -2.73 -19.34 -3.67
N TRP A 41 -1.80 -18.62 -3.07
CA TRP A 41 -0.73 -17.92 -3.79
C TRP A 41 0.01 -18.88 -4.74
N PRO A 42 0.35 -18.46 -5.97
CA PRO A 42 0.22 -17.10 -6.51
C PRO A 42 -1.10 -16.84 -7.24
N ARG A 43 -2.15 -17.66 -7.14
CA ARG A 43 -3.34 -17.53 -8.00
C ARG A 43 -4.50 -16.77 -7.35
N GLY A 44 -4.69 -16.86 -6.03
CA GLY A 44 -5.68 -16.05 -5.30
C GLY A 44 -7.15 -16.29 -5.67
N THR A 45 -8.03 -15.45 -5.13
CA THR A 45 -9.49 -15.53 -5.30
C THR A 45 -9.98 -14.49 -6.29
N ILE A 46 -10.85 -14.91 -7.22
CA ILE A 46 -11.39 -14.09 -8.30
C ILE A 46 -12.92 -14.18 -8.29
N LEU A 47 -13.57 -13.03 -8.15
CA LEU A 47 -15.02 -12.87 -8.24
C LEU A 47 -15.35 -12.11 -9.52
N LYS A 48 -16.31 -12.58 -10.30
CA LYS A 48 -16.87 -11.87 -11.44
C LYS A 48 -18.09 -11.08 -10.99
N THR A 49 -18.14 -9.84 -11.42
CA THR A 49 -19.08 -8.81 -10.97
C THR A 49 -19.80 -8.18 -12.16
N HIS A 50 -20.90 -7.49 -11.89
CA HIS A 50 -21.69 -6.83 -12.92
C HIS A 50 -21.04 -5.52 -13.34
N GLY A 51 -20.96 -5.25 -14.64
CA GLY A 51 -20.63 -3.93 -15.17
C GLY A 51 -21.82 -2.98 -15.07
N TRP A 52 -21.65 -1.73 -15.50
CA TRP A 52 -22.73 -0.73 -15.40
C TRP A 52 -23.87 -1.00 -16.38
N GLU A 53 -23.56 -1.51 -17.56
CA GLU A 53 -24.54 -1.94 -18.55
C GLU A 53 -24.81 -3.45 -18.43
N GLU A 54 -26.03 -3.85 -18.80
CA GLU A 54 -26.42 -5.26 -18.79
C GLU A 54 -25.50 -6.10 -19.68
N GLY A 55 -24.98 -7.21 -19.15
CA GLY A 55 -24.04 -8.08 -19.85
C GLY A 55 -22.57 -7.66 -19.75
N GLU A 56 -22.28 -6.43 -19.32
CA GLU A 56 -20.91 -6.06 -18.95
C GLU A 56 -20.50 -6.76 -17.65
N HIS A 57 -19.21 -7.04 -17.54
CA HIS A 57 -18.62 -7.56 -16.32
C HIS A 57 -17.23 -6.98 -16.10
N PHE A 58 -16.79 -7.14 -14.88
CA PHE A 58 -15.40 -6.98 -14.47
C PHE A 58 -15.13 -8.01 -13.37
N TYR A 59 -13.95 -7.95 -12.79
CA TYR A 59 -13.52 -8.92 -11.81
C TYR A 59 -12.87 -8.23 -10.61
N ILE A 60 -13.12 -8.80 -9.44
CA ILE A 60 -12.50 -8.45 -8.17
C ILE A 60 -11.53 -9.54 -7.79
N GLY A 61 -10.34 -9.10 -7.40
CA GLY A 61 -9.31 -9.95 -6.87
C GLY A 61 -9.07 -9.72 -5.37
N LEU A 62 -9.10 -10.79 -4.57
CA LEU A 62 -8.52 -10.92 -3.23
C LEU A 62 -7.34 -11.93 -3.20
N MET A 63 -6.17 -11.54 -2.67
CA MET A 63 -5.03 -12.46 -2.46
C MET A 63 -4.43 -12.31 -1.06
N PRO A 64 -4.60 -13.30 -0.17
CA PRO A 64 -3.95 -13.31 1.13
C PRO A 64 -2.49 -13.75 0.96
N GLN A 65 -1.59 -13.11 1.71
CA GLN A 65 -0.18 -13.46 1.72
C GLN A 65 0.42 -13.33 3.11
N ALA A 66 1.04 -14.41 3.58
CA ALA A 66 1.94 -14.39 4.72
C ALA A 66 3.35 -13.99 4.26
N ILE A 67 3.83 -12.85 4.73
CA ILE A 67 5.13 -12.27 4.39
C ILE A 67 6.07 -12.48 5.57
N GLN A 68 7.08 -13.33 5.40
CA GLN A 68 8.14 -13.53 6.37
C GLN A 68 9.42 -12.84 5.90
N LYS A 69 9.87 -11.84 6.67
CA LYS A 69 11.12 -11.11 6.41
C LYS A 69 12.29 -12.08 6.32
N GLY A 70 13.13 -11.87 5.31
CA GLY A 70 14.33 -12.65 5.01
C GLY A 70 14.05 -14.03 4.40
N LYS A 71 12.78 -14.39 4.19
CA LYS A 71 12.37 -15.69 3.67
C LYS A 71 11.48 -15.59 2.44
N THR A 72 10.29 -14.99 2.54
CA THR A 72 9.29 -15.01 1.46
C THR A 72 9.85 -14.45 0.15
N TYR A 73 10.48 -13.28 0.18
CA TYR A 73 11.12 -12.69 -0.99
C TYR A 73 12.29 -13.54 -1.48
N SER A 74 13.19 -13.92 -0.57
CA SER A 74 14.40 -14.67 -0.89
C SER A 74 14.09 -16.02 -1.54
N ASP A 75 13.12 -16.76 -1.01
CA ASP A 75 12.71 -18.07 -1.51
C ASP A 75 12.09 -17.98 -2.91
N TRP A 76 11.41 -16.87 -3.23
CA TRP A 76 10.88 -16.59 -4.57
C TRP A 76 11.97 -16.14 -5.55
N PHE A 77 12.75 -15.13 -5.17
CA PHE A 77 13.75 -14.51 -6.05
C PHE A 77 14.87 -15.49 -6.44
N LEU A 78 15.27 -16.37 -5.51
CA LEU A 78 16.32 -17.37 -5.75
C LEU A 78 15.83 -18.61 -6.51
N GLN A 79 14.55 -18.70 -6.87
CA GLN A 79 14.08 -19.73 -7.79
C GLN A 79 14.80 -19.58 -9.13
N LYS A 80 15.28 -20.69 -9.69
CA LYS A 80 16.15 -20.68 -10.87
C LYS A 80 15.58 -19.87 -12.05
N GLN A 81 14.27 -19.94 -12.28
CA GLN A 81 13.61 -19.23 -13.38
C GLN A 81 13.55 -17.70 -13.14
N VAL A 82 13.24 -17.28 -11.91
CA VAL A 82 13.20 -15.86 -11.53
C VAL A 82 14.61 -15.28 -11.53
N LEU A 83 15.55 -15.96 -10.89
CA LEU A 83 16.95 -15.54 -10.84
C LEU A 83 17.57 -15.44 -12.24
N ALA A 84 17.25 -16.36 -13.15
CA ALA A 84 17.71 -16.30 -14.54
C ALA A 84 17.23 -15.02 -15.22
N SER A 85 15.92 -14.76 -15.18
CA SER A 85 15.27 -13.68 -15.92
C SER A 85 15.43 -12.30 -15.29
N ARG A 86 15.63 -12.20 -13.97
CA ARG A 86 15.70 -10.94 -13.22
C ARG A 86 17.10 -10.55 -12.75
N PHE A 87 18.05 -11.48 -12.74
CA PHE A 87 19.41 -11.18 -12.27
C PHE A 87 20.48 -11.65 -13.25
N VAL A 88 20.51 -12.92 -13.65
CA VAL A 88 21.64 -13.43 -14.44
C VAL A 88 21.62 -12.89 -15.88
N TRP A 89 20.48 -12.96 -16.54
CA TRP A 89 20.34 -12.59 -17.96
C TRP A 89 19.84 -11.16 -18.15
N ALA A 90 19.33 -10.54 -17.07
CA ALA A 90 18.74 -9.21 -17.11
C ALA A 90 19.81 -8.12 -17.29
N ALA A 91 19.47 -7.07 -18.04
CA ALA A 91 20.37 -5.96 -18.33
C ALA A 91 20.73 -5.13 -17.08
N ASP A 92 19.81 -5.05 -16.13
CA ASP A 92 19.91 -4.42 -14.81
C ASP A 92 20.53 -5.35 -13.73
N GLY A 93 20.81 -6.61 -14.10
CA GLY A 93 21.51 -7.58 -13.28
C GLY A 93 22.98 -7.79 -13.69
N LEU A 94 23.36 -9.05 -13.94
CA LEU A 94 24.70 -9.43 -14.42
C LEU A 94 24.86 -9.25 -15.94
N ASN A 95 23.75 -9.15 -16.68
CA ASN A 95 23.73 -9.00 -18.13
C ASN A 95 24.51 -10.09 -18.88
N LEU A 96 24.28 -11.36 -18.52
CA LEU A 96 24.92 -12.54 -19.12
C LEU A 96 23.89 -13.44 -19.83
N PRO A 97 23.22 -12.96 -20.89
CA PRO A 97 22.08 -13.65 -21.50
C PRO A 97 22.42 -15.08 -21.95
N GLY A 98 21.56 -16.03 -21.60
CA GLY A 98 21.71 -17.44 -21.98
C GLY A 98 22.84 -18.20 -21.26
N GLN A 99 23.60 -17.54 -20.39
CA GLN A 99 24.70 -18.16 -19.67
C GLN A 99 24.20 -19.23 -18.69
N ALA A 100 24.83 -20.39 -18.70
CA ALA A 100 24.55 -21.46 -17.75
C ALA A 100 25.04 -21.10 -16.34
N PHE A 101 24.21 -21.38 -15.34
CA PHE A 101 24.52 -21.12 -13.95
C PHE A 101 23.88 -22.16 -13.02
N ASP A 102 24.48 -22.30 -11.84
CA ASP A 102 23.88 -23.00 -10.69
C ASP A 102 23.64 -21.99 -9.56
N ALA A 103 22.60 -22.24 -8.76
CA ALA A 103 22.31 -21.48 -7.55
C ALA A 103 22.21 -22.43 -6.36
N ALA A 104 22.91 -22.10 -5.28
CA ALA A 104 22.88 -22.83 -4.02
C ALA A 104 22.74 -21.83 -2.86
N GLY A 105 21.52 -21.69 -2.32
CA GLY A 105 21.20 -20.62 -1.38
C GLY A 105 21.47 -19.25 -2.00
N GLN A 106 22.27 -18.42 -1.31
CA GLN A 106 22.61 -17.05 -1.73
C GLN A 106 23.78 -16.97 -2.71
N VAL A 107 24.28 -18.12 -3.19
CA VAL A 107 25.49 -18.25 -3.99
C VAL A 107 25.13 -18.67 -5.42
N ILE A 108 25.46 -17.82 -6.39
CA ILE A 108 25.20 -18.00 -7.81
C ILE A 108 26.53 -18.26 -8.51
N THR A 109 26.69 -19.43 -9.13
CA THR A 109 27.92 -19.80 -9.84
C THR A 109 27.69 -19.81 -11.33
N ILE A 110 28.35 -18.89 -12.03
CA ILE A 110 28.37 -18.84 -13.49
C ILE A 110 29.38 -19.85 -14.02
N LYS A 111 28.91 -20.79 -14.85
CA LYS A 111 29.75 -21.79 -15.50
C LYS A 111 30.33 -21.21 -16.77
N THR A 112 31.63 -21.00 -16.84
CA THR A 112 32.30 -20.56 -18.07
C THR A 112 32.77 -21.77 -18.89
N TYR A 113 32.44 -21.80 -20.18
CA TYR A 113 32.76 -22.91 -21.09
C TYR A 113 34.21 -22.92 -21.61
N SER A 114 35.06 -21.97 -21.18
CA SER A 114 36.46 -21.92 -21.62
C SER A 114 37.38 -22.63 -20.62
N SER A 115 38.30 -23.43 -21.14
CA SER A 115 39.33 -24.17 -20.37
C SER A 115 40.30 -23.27 -19.59
N ALA A 116 40.26 -21.95 -19.79
CA ALA A 116 41.15 -20.98 -19.16
C ALA A 116 40.49 -20.11 -18.06
N SER A 117 39.18 -20.26 -17.82
CA SER A 117 38.43 -19.41 -16.89
C SER A 117 37.75 -20.23 -15.81
N SER A 118 38.22 -20.11 -14.57
CA SER A 118 37.54 -20.63 -13.38
C SER A 118 36.12 -20.05 -13.28
N ASN A 119 35.18 -20.87 -12.81
CA ASN A 119 33.82 -20.43 -12.49
C ASN A 119 33.84 -19.13 -11.67
N VAL A 120 32.92 -18.23 -11.96
CA VAL A 120 32.75 -16.99 -11.20
C VAL A 120 31.55 -17.15 -10.30
N THR A 121 31.74 -16.86 -9.02
CA THR A 121 30.69 -16.94 -8.02
C THR A 121 30.26 -15.54 -7.63
N TYR A 122 28.95 -15.32 -7.55
CA TYR A 122 28.33 -14.12 -7.02
C TYR A 122 27.58 -14.50 -5.75
N SER A 123 27.66 -13.67 -4.72
CA SER A 123 27.06 -13.98 -3.43
C SER A 123 26.41 -12.76 -2.81
N PHE A 124 25.16 -12.91 -2.38
CA PHE A 124 24.50 -11.93 -1.53
C PHE A 124 25.02 -12.08 -0.10
N SER A 125 25.33 -10.98 0.58
CA SER A 125 25.86 -11.01 1.96
C SER A 125 24.81 -11.37 3.02
N SER A 126 23.54 -11.28 2.65
CA SER A 126 22.37 -11.61 3.45
C SER A 126 21.28 -12.14 2.51
N PRO A 127 20.24 -12.83 3.02
CA PRO A 127 19.08 -13.17 2.19
C PRO A 127 18.57 -11.89 1.51
N PRO A 128 18.44 -11.87 0.17
CA PRO A 128 17.86 -10.72 -0.52
C PRO A 128 16.44 -10.51 -0.01
N ASP A 129 16.07 -9.26 0.26
CA ASP A 129 14.75 -8.94 0.78
C ASP A 129 14.38 -7.48 0.52
N ILE A 130 13.11 -7.24 0.19
CA ILE A 130 12.52 -5.91 0.04
C ILE A 130 11.64 -5.53 1.25
N PHE A 131 11.29 -6.51 2.09
CA PHE A 131 10.49 -6.29 3.27
C PHE A 131 11.35 -5.82 4.45
N THR A 132 10.79 -4.98 5.31
CA THR A 132 11.44 -4.52 6.55
C THR A 132 11.00 -5.30 7.77
N ALA A 133 9.85 -5.98 7.68
CA ALA A 133 9.26 -6.77 8.75
C ALA A 133 8.31 -7.84 8.19
N SER A 134 8.03 -8.86 9.01
CA SER A 134 7.02 -9.87 8.71
C SER A 134 5.62 -9.35 9.01
N ALA A 135 4.65 -9.71 8.18
CA ALA A 135 3.24 -9.33 8.32
C ALA A 135 2.35 -10.29 7.52
N GLN A 136 1.03 -10.20 7.70
CA GLN A 136 0.07 -10.74 6.75
C GLN A 136 -0.57 -9.57 6.00
N ALA A 137 -0.79 -9.73 4.70
CA ALA A 137 -1.48 -8.76 3.86
C ALA A 137 -2.56 -9.46 3.04
N LEU A 138 -3.71 -8.82 2.90
CA LEU A 138 -4.73 -9.19 1.92
C LEU A 138 -4.71 -8.14 0.82
N PHE A 139 -4.14 -8.50 -0.32
CA PHE A 139 -4.02 -7.64 -1.49
C PHE A 139 -5.30 -7.62 -2.29
N PHE A 140 -5.58 -6.47 -2.89
CA PHE A 140 -6.76 -6.27 -3.70
C PHE A 140 -6.46 -5.84 -5.13
N GLY A 141 -7.33 -6.25 -6.05
CA GLY A 141 -7.27 -5.85 -7.46
C GLY A 141 -8.66 -5.74 -8.07
N VAL A 142 -8.78 -4.95 -9.14
CA VAL A 142 -9.97 -4.84 -9.98
C VAL A 142 -9.51 -4.93 -11.43
N PHE A 143 -10.18 -5.70 -12.29
CA PHE A 143 -9.72 -5.89 -13.68
C PHE A 143 -10.85 -6.20 -14.63
N LYS A 144 -10.65 -5.84 -15.91
CA LYS A 144 -11.67 -6.01 -16.97
C LYS A 144 -11.63 -7.41 -17.60
N GLN A 145 -10.48 -8.08 -17.61
CA GLN A 145 -10.27 -9.36 -18.28
C GLN A 145 -9.69 -10.40 -17.33
N TYR A 146 -10.23 -11.61 -17.39
CA TYR A 146 -9.80 -12.75 -16.60
C TYR A 146 -9.36 -13.89 -17.53
N ALA A 147 -8.22 -14.50 -17.23
CA ALA A 147 -7.78 -15.74 -17.84
C ALA A 147 -7.40 -16.73 -16.75
N GLU A 148 -7.97 -17.94 -16.80
CA GLU A 148 -7.80 -18.92 -15.74
C GLU A 148 -6.33 -19.25 -15.46
N GLY A 149 -5.49 -19.40 -16.50
CA GLY A 149 -4.09 -19.83 -16.35
C GLY A 149 -3.10 -18.78 -15.80
N LEU A 150 -3.49 -17.52 -15.62
CA LEU A 150 -2.56 -16.46 -15.20
C LEU A 150 -2.37 -16.43 -13.66
N ASP A 151 -1.19 -16.01 -13.21
CA ASP A 151 -0.91 -15.75 -11.81
C ASP A 151 -1.51 -14.41 -11.36
N TRP A 152 -1.65 -14.22 -10.05
CA TRP A 152 -2.25 -13.04 -9.44
C TRP A 152 -1.71 -11.75 -10.01
N HIS A 153 -0.38 -11.60 -9.99
CA HIS A 153 0.31 -10.39 -10.43
C HIS A 153 0.22 -10.12 -11.93
N GLU A 154 -0.18 -11.12 -12.72
CA GLU A 154 -0.51 -10.98 -14.14
C GLU A 154 -1.99 -10.63 -14.36
N GLN A 155 -2.83 -10.85 -13.34
CA GLN A 155 -4.28 -10.66 -13.38
C GLN A 155 -4.86 -9.36 -12.81
N PRO A 156 -4.23 -8.50 -11.99
CA PRO A 156 -4.97 -7.47 -11.25
C PRO A 156 -5.09 -6.18 -12.08
N GLY A 157 -5.27 -6.34 -13.39
CA GLY A 157 -5.54 -5.25 -14.33
C GLY A 157 -4.28 -4.54 -14.81
N GLY A 158 -3.10 -5.16 -14.68
CA GLY A 158 -1.85 -4.56 -15.14
C GLY A 158 -1.45 -3.31 -14.33
N MET A 159 -1.69 -3.32 -13.01
CA MET A 159 -1.08 -2.33 -12.11
C MET A 159 0.43 -2.46 -12.21
N ASP A 160 1.01 -1.67 -13.10
CA ASP A 160 2.43 -1.67 -13.37
C ASP A 160 3.14 -0.70 -12.43
N PHE A 161 4.35 -1.08 -12.05
CA PHE A 161 5.19 -0.47 -11.03
C PHE A 161 6.65 -0.35 -11.49
N ASN A 162 6.87 -0.28 -12.80
CA ASN A 162 8.21 -0.32 -13.41
C ASN A 162 9.15 0.83 -13.02
N GLU A 163 8.63 1.93 -12.47
CA GLU A 163 9.41 3.15 -12.19
C GLU A 163 9.69 3.40 -10.70
N ILE A 164 9.47 2.39 -9.84
CA ILE A 164 9.71 2.57 -8.40
C ILE A 164 11.20 2.41 -8.08
N GLU A 165 11.80 3.44 -7.49
CA GLU A 165 13.16 3.36 -6.95
C GLU A 165 13.19 2.54 -5.65
N LEU A 166 13.22 1.21 -5.79
CA LEU A 166 13.41 0.30 -4.68
C LEU A 166 14.81 0.44 -4.09
N GLN A 167 14.92 0.22 -2.77
CA GLN A 167 16.23 0.14 -2.14
C GLN A 167 17.05 -0.99 -2.78
N PRO A 168 18.28 -0.72 -3.24
CA PRO A 168 19.09 -1.73 -3.90
C PRO A 168 19.51 -2.84 -2.95
N ILE A 169 19.71 -4.03 -3.50
CA ILE A 169 20.31 -5.17 -2.82
C ILE A 169 21.79 -5.28 -3.24
N TYR A 170 22.64 -5.75 -2.34
CA TYR A 170 24.08 -5.84 -2.58
C TYR A 170 24.59 -7.27 -2.69
N TYR A 171 25.49 -7.48 -3.66
CA TYR A 171 26.21 -8.74 -3.85
C TYR A 171 27.70 -8.50 -4.08
N VAL A 172 28.51 -9.56 -3.94
CA VAL A 172 29.95 -9.55 -4.21
C VAL A 172 30.31 -10.62 -5.24
N SER A 173 31.44 -10.48 -5.92
CA SER A 173 31.97 -11.48 -6.85
C SER A 173 33.18 -12.18 -6.24
N SER A 174 33.41 -13.45 -6.55
CA SER A 174 34.65 -14.16 -6.19
C SER A 174 35.90 -13.51 -6.78
N ARG A 175 35.76 -12.71 -7.85
CA ARG A 175 36.86 -11.91 -8.42
C ARG A 175 37.11 -10.59 -7.67
N ASN A 176 36.14 -10.11 -6.91
CA ASN A 176 36.22 -8.89 -6.12
C ASN A 176 35.29 -8.99 -4.91
N THR A 177 35.78 -9.64 -3.87
CA THR A 177 35.02 -9.92 -2.64
C THR A 177 34.88 -8.70 -1.73
N HIS A 178 35.64 -7.64 -1.99
CA HIS A 178 35.69 -6.45 -1.14
C HIS A 178 34.71 -5.36 -1.61
N THR A 179 34.36 -5.34 -2.90
CA THR A 179 33.46 -4.32 -3.46
C THR A 179 32.04 -4.86 -3.55
N LYS A 180 31.11 -4.22 -2.83
CA LYS A 180 29.68 -4.50 -2.96
C LYS A 180 29.16 -3.87 -4.26
N MET A 181 28.53 -4.69 -5.09
CA MET A 181 27.83 -4.26 -6.31
C MET A 181 26.35 -4.11 -6.02
N LYS A 182 25.75 -3.04 -6.53
CA LYS A 182 24.31 -2.76 -6.40
C LYS A 182 23.50 -3.58 -7.41
N PHE A 183 22.32 -4.00 -7.01
CA PHE A 183 21.30 -4.64 -7.84
C PHE A 183 19.95 -4.02 -7.51
N SER A 184 19.20 -3.62 -8.54
CA SER A 184 17.82 -3.15 -8.37
C SER A 184 16.91 -4.38 -8.26
N PRO A 185 16.32 -4.67 -7.09
CA PRO A 185 15.51 -5.87 -6.95
C PRO A 185 14.22 -5.80 -7.78
N PRO A 186 13.73 -6.91 -8.36
CA PRO A 186 12.38 -6.96 -8.88
C PRO A 186 11.35 -6.93 -7.74
N LEU A 187 10.16 -6.41 -8.00
CA LEU A 187 9.03 -6.47 -7.07
C LEU A 187 8.54 -7.91 -6.90
N PHE A 188 8.23 -8.27 -5.66
CA PHE A 188 7.53 -9.52 -5.38
C PHE A 188 6.05 -9.40 -5.78
N PRO A 189 5.46 -10.43 -6.42
CA PRO A 189 4.05 -10.44 -6.81
C PRO A 189 3.08 -9.91 -5.75
N GLY A 190 2.23 -8.94 -6.13
CA GLY A 190 1.24 -8.32 -5.23
C GLY A 190 1.78 -7.18 -4.36
N THR A 191 3.09 -6.95 -4.32
CA THR A 191 3.67 -5.86 -3.53
C THR A 191 3.37 -4.49 -4.12
N GLY A 192 3.00 -3.51 -3.29
CA GLY A 192 2.63 -2.15 -3.71
C GLY A 192 1.16 -2.00 -4.09
N TYR A 193 0.42 -3.11 -4.20
CA TYR A 193 -1.02 -3.09 -4.36
C TYR A 193 -1.68 -2.58 -3.07
N PRO A 194 -2.83 -1.89 -3.17
CA PRO A 194 -3.63 -1.62 -2.00
C PRO A 194 -4.03 -2.92 -1.29
N ALA A 195 -3.90 -2.91 0.04
CA ALA A 195 -4.11 -4.06 0.90
C ALA A 195 -4.72 -3.64 2.23
N ILE A 196 -5.26 -4.61 2.96
CA ILE A 196 -5.42 -4.52 4.43
C ILE A 196 -4.42 -5.46 5.07
N SER A 197 -4.00 -5.19 6.29
CA SER A 197 -2.93 -5.97 6.89
C SER A 197 -3.09 -6.26 8.38
N MET A 198 -2.33 -7.24 8.84
CA MET A 198 -2.21 -7.58 10.26
C MET A 198 -0.80 -8.08 10.57
N ASP A 199 -0.48 -8.19 11.86
CA ASP A 199 0.79 -8.77 12.28
C ASP A 199 0.93 -10.22 11.81
N TYR A 200 2.18 -10.66 11.62
CA TYR A 200 2.47 -12.01 11.11
C TYR A 200 1.85 -13.13 11.95
N SER A 201 1.72 -12.92 13.26
CA SER A 201 1.09 -13.86 14.21
C SER A 201 -0.41 -14.06 13.99
N GLY A 202 -1.04 -13.25 13.14
CA GLY A 202 -2.49 -13.25 12.93
C GLY A 202 -3.21 -12.27 13.87
N PRO A 203 -4.53 -12.46 14.05
CA PRO A 203 -5.35 -11.54 14.83
C PRO A 203 -5.01 -11.57 16.33
N ILE A 204 -5.06 -10.41 16.98
CA ILE A 204 -4.59 -10.23 18.37
C ILE A 204 -5.46 -10.99 19.37
N GLU A 205 -6.77 -10.99 19.15
CA GLU A 205 -7.75 -11.67 20.01
C GLU A 205 -8.17 -13.04 19.44
N GLY A 206 -7.44 -13.55 18.44
CA GLY A 206 -7.79 -14.77 17.72
C GLY A 206 -8.88 -14.60 16.65
N TYR A 207 -9.41 -13.39 16.48
CA TYR A 207 -10.37 -13.04 15.44
C TYR A 207 -10.19 -11.60 14.95
N ILE A 208 -10.75 -11.33 13.77
CA ILE A 208 -10.93 -10.03 13.13
C ILE A 208 -12.43 -9.77 13.08
N GLU A 209 -12.88 -8.65 13.64
CA GLU A 209 -14.26 -8.14 13.47
C GLU A 209 -14.36 -7.50 12.07
N TYR A 210 -15.40 -7.79 11.29
CA TYR A 210 -15.53 -7.27 9.93
C TYR A 210 -16.92 -6.73 9.61
N TRP A 211 -16.97 -5.76 8.70
CA TRP A 211 -18.20 -5.25 8.08
C TRP A 211 -18.06 -5.31 6.57
N LEU A 212 -19.07 -5.87 5.91
CA LEU A 212 -19.15 -5.91 4.45
C LEU A 212 -20.38 -5.14 3.98
N THR A 213 -20.19 -4.30 2.97
CA THR A 213 -21.30 -3.70 2.22
C THR A 213 -20.97 -3.70 0.73
N LYS A 214 -21.96 -4.01 -0.11
CA LYS A 214 -21.78 -4.14 -1.55
C LYS A 214 -23.03 -3.71 -2.32
N ASP A 215 -22.84 -3.36 -3.58
CA ASP A 215 -23.88 -3.32 -4.60
C ASP A 215 -23.51 -4.28 -5.75
N ALA A 216 -24.07 -4.08 -6.94
CA ALA A 216 -23.76 -4.89 -8.12
C ALA A 216 -22.31 -4.69 -8.61
N HIS A 217 -21.70 -3.54 -8.37
CA HIS A 217 -20.45 -3.09 -8.99
C HIS A 217 -19.34 -2.76 -7.99
N ARG A 218 -19.59 -2.87 -6.68
CA ARG A 218 -18.69 -2.38 -5.63
C ARG A 218 -18.76 -3.21 -4.38
N LEU A 219 -17.64 -3.29 -3.69
CA LEU A 219 -17.51 -3.90 -2.36
C LEU A 219 -16.69 -2.98 -1.47
N ILE A 220 -17.17 -2.80 -0.24
CA ILE A 220 -16.42 -2.23 0.86
C ILE A 220 -16.21 -3.32 1.90
N VAL A 221 -14.96 -3.49 2.30
CA VAL A 221 -14.55 -4.36 3.41
C VAL A 221 -13.98 -3.47 4.49
N VAL A 222 -14.50 -3.55 5.70
CA VAL A 222 -13.86 -2.96 6.87
C VAL A 222 -13.49 -4.06 7.82
N VAL A 223 -12.27 -3.99 8.35
CA VAL A 223 -11.79 -4.90 9.38
C VAL A 223 -11.35 -4.13 10.61
N LYS A 224 -11.48 -4.79 11.75
CA LYS A 224 -10.95 -4.32 13.02
C LYS A 224 -10.30 -5.47 13.75
N ASN A 225 -9.02 -5.30 14.03
CA ASN A 225 -8.21 -6.20 14.84
C ASN A 225 -7.81 -5.44 16.10
N ARG A 226 -8.65 -5.54 17.14
CA ARG A 226 -8.53 -4.78 18.40
C ARG A 226 -8.54 -3.25 18.15
N GLU A 227 -7.41 -2.57 18.33
CA GLU A 227 -7.27 -1.13 18.05
C GLU A 227 -6.99 -0.78 16.59
N TYR A 228 -6.62 -1.77 15.77
CA TYR A 228 -6.26 -1.55 14.36
C TYR A 228 -7.49 -1.64 13.48
N TRP A 229 -7.83 -0.55 12.80
CA TRP A 229 -8.90 -0.47 11.82
C TRP A 229 -8.31 -0.34 10.42
N ASP A 230 -8.89 -1.07 9.48
CA ASP A 230 -8.47 -1.07 8.09
C ASP A 230 -9.69 -1.18 7.18
N MET A 231 -9.58 -0.62 5.96
CA MET A 231 -10.67 -0.56 5.01
C MET A 231 -10.17 -0.84 3.60
N ALA A 232 -10.97 -1.54 2.82
CA ALA A 232 -10.82 -1.66 1.38
C ALA A 232 -12.10 -1.22 0.66
N TYR A 233 -11.92 -0.62 -0.53
CA TYR A 233 -12.98 -0.33 -1.48
C TYR A 233 -12.56 -0.87 -2.84
N LEU A 234 -13.45 -1.63 -3.48
CA LEU A 234 -13.18 -2.29 -4.75
C LEU A 234 -14.36 -2.09 -5.70
N GLY A 235 -14.10 -1.77 -6.96
CA GLY A 235 -15.14 -1.69 -7.99
C GLY A 235 -15.08 -0.37 -8.77
N PHE A 236 -16.24 0.24 -9.03
CA PHE A 236 -16.33 1.50 -9.77
C PHE A 236 -16.59 2.72 -8.87
N LEU A 237 -16.18 3.90 -9.34
CA LEU A 237 -16.65 5.17 -8.76
C LEU A 237 -18.16 5.37 -9.00
N GLU A 238 -18.80 6.22 -8.21
CA GLU A 238 -20.09 6.80 -8.58
C GLU A 238 -19.89 7.93 -9.60
N PRO A 239 -20.55 7.84 -10.79
CA PRO A 239 -20.50 8.91 -11.78
C PRO A 239 -21.24 10.16 -11.29
N TYR A 240 -20.77 11.34 -11.73
CA TYR A 240 -21.28 12.63 -11.24
C TYR A 240 -22.59 13.08 -11.88
N GLN A 241 -22.81 12.82 -13.17
CA GLN A 241 -23.88 13.52 -13.90
C GLN A 241 -24.72 12.66 -14.84
N ALA A 242 -24.14 11.69 -15.56
CA ALA A 242 -24.90 10.87 -16.49
C ALA A 242 -24.55 9.38 -16.40
N LYS A 243 -25.58 8.52 -16.50
CA LYS A 243 -25.44 7.05 -16.58
C LYS A 243 -24.65 6.58 -17.82
N THR A 244 -24.48 7.45 -18.81
CA THR A 244 -23.73 7.20 -20.05
C THR A 244 -22.25 7.55 -19.94
N GLN A 245 -21.79 8.07 -18.79
CA GLN A 245 -20.37 8.25 -18.54
C GLN A 245 -19.73 6.87 -18.45
N TYR A 246 -18.62 6.68 -19.16
CA TYR A 246 -17.94 5.39 -19.29
C TYR A 246 -17.79 4.73 -17.91
N ALA A 247 -18.15 3.45 -17.86
CA ALA A 247 -18.16 2.58 -16.68
C ALA A 247 -16.81 2.48 -15.93
N PHE A 248 -15.75 2.95 -16.58
CA PHE A 248 -14.39 3.02 -16.08
C PHE A 248 -14.11 4.49 -15.76
N PRO A 249 -13.88 4.78 -14.48
CA PRO A 249 -12.68 4.19 -13.89
C PRO A 249 -12.94 3.18 -12.75
N ALA A 250 -12.18 2.09 -12.79
CA ALA A 250 -12.09 1.12 -11.69
C ALA A 250 -11.19 1.65 -10.59
N VAL A 251 -11.58 1.46 -9.33
CA VAL A 251 -10.88 1.97 -8.16
C VAL A 251 -10.55 0.84 -7.20
N VAL A 252 -9.35 0.90 -6.64
CA VAL A 252 -8.91 0.05 -5.55
C VAL A 252 -8.38 0.96 -4.44
N ILE A 253 -9.00 0.86 -3.27
CA ILE A 253 -8.55 1.47 -2.03
C ILE A 253 -8.22 0.34 -1.07
N GLY A 254 -7.11 0.47 -0.35
CA GLY A 254 -6.76 -0.36 0.78
C GLY A 254 -6.38 0.50 1.98
N GLY A 255 -6.20 -0.17 3.11
CA GLY A 255 -5.62 0.43 4.30
C GLY A 255 -4.13 0.72 4.13
N THR A 256 -3.42 -0.03 3.28
CA THR A 256 -1.98 0.15 3.08
C THR A 256 -1.52 -0.20 1.67
N SER A 257 -0.45 0.43 1.18
CA SER A 257 0.35 -0.09 0.05
C SER A 257 1.63 -0.80 0.53
N GLY A 258 1.88 -0.78 1.82
CA GLY A 258 3.10 -1.24 2.48
C GLY A 258 4.35 -0.39 2.16
N ALA A 259 4.29 0.55 1.22
CA ALA A 259 5.48 1.23 0.72
C ALA A 259 6.06 2.19 1.76
N VAL A 260 7.35 2.07 2.09
CA VAL A 260 8.03 2.95 3.05
C VAL A 260 9.38 3.36 2.51
N MET A 261 9.79 4.61 2.73
CA MET A 261 11.18 4.98 2.47
C MET A 261 12.09 4.32 3.51
N GLY A 262 12.87 3.37 3.04
CA GLY A 262 13.92 2.72 3.80
C GLY A 262 15.28 3.38 3.53
N GLY A 263 16.19 3.17 4.47
CA GLY A 263 17.58 3.58 4.30
C GLY A 263 18.52 2.62 5.01
N GLU A 264 19.68 2.40 4.42
CA GLU A 264 20.74 1.59 5.00
C GLU A 264 22.10 2.24 4.79
N ASP A 265 22.98 2.03 5.76
CA ASP A 265 24.35 2.53 5.71
C ASP A 265 25.24 1.46 5.07
N VAL A 266 25.72 1.75 3.86
CA VAL A 266 26.49 0.78 3.08
C VAL A 266 27.96 1.14 3.14
N VAL A 267 28.73 0.17 3.63
CA VAL A 267 30.17 0.25 3.62
C VAL A 267 30.70 -0.19 2.26
N LEU A 268 31.25 0.75 1.49
CA LEU A 268 31.88 0.50 0.20
C LEU A 268 33.40 0.52 0.36
N ASN A 269 34.08 -0.57 -0.03
CA ASN A 269 35.52 -0.56 -0.16
C ASN A 269 35.89 -0.08 -1.56
N THR A 270 36.59 1.04 -1.62
CA THR A 270 37.39 1.38 -2.81
C THR A 270 38.74 0.71 -2.65
N GLY A 271 39.30 0.10 -3.70
CA GLY A 271 40.44 -0.84 -3.66
C GLY A 271 41.75 -0.38 -2.99
N SER A 272 41.76 0.78 -2.34
CA SER A 272 42.84 1.36 -1.55
C SER A 272 42.48 1.43 -0.06
N SER A 273 42.17 0.32 0.63
CA SER A 273 42.03 0.20 2.11
C SER A 273 41.11 1.21 2.84
N ILE A 274 40.45 2.12 2.13
CA ILE A 274 39.67 3.21 2.69
C ILE A 274 38.21 2.82 2.55
N THR A 275 37.59 2.74 3.71
CA THR A 275 36.22 2.33 3.91
C THR A 275 35.40 3.59 4.15
N TYR A 276 34.54 3.95 3.21
CA TYR A 276 33.58 5.04 3.40
C TYR A 276 32.18 4.44 3.61
N SER A 277 31.50 4.96 4.63
CA SER A 277 30.08 4.73 4.82
C SER A 277 29.32 5.63 3.84
N THR A 278 28.35 5.05 3.12
CA THR A 278 27.51 5.75 2.14
C THR A 278 26.06 5.51 2.51
N ALA A 279 25.28 6.59 2.63
CA ALA A 279 23.85 6.49 2.83
C ALA A 279 23.16 6.02 1.54
N VAL A 280 22.32 5.00 1.65
CA VAL A 280 21.53 4.48 0.53
C VAL A 280 20.08 4.43 0.96
N SER A 281 19.21 5.10 0.22
CA SER A 281 17.77 5.12 0.43
C SER A 281 17.02 4.55 -0.76
N GLY A 282 15.79 4.12 -0.51
CA GLY A 282 14.86 3.69 -1.55
C GLY A 282 13.60 3.11 -0.93
N VAL A 283 12.62 2.78 -1.76
CA VAL A 283 11.37 2.18 -1.30
C VAL A 283 11.62 0.75 -0.81
N ARG A 284 11.05 0.43 0.34
CA ARG A 284 10.91 -0.92 0.91
C ARG A 284 9.45 -1.15 1.29
N PHE A 285 9.16 -2.33 1.83
CA PHE A 285 7.79 -2.66 2.23
C PHE A 285 7.66 -3.05 3.72
N ASP A 286 6.66 -2.51 4.38
CA ASP A 286 6.22 -2.86 5.74
C ASP A 286 4.70 -2.83 5.81
N TYR A 287 4.09 -4.01 5.92
CA TYR A 287 2.64 -4.15 6.04
C TYR A 287 2.19 -4.24 7.50
N ARG A 288 3.06 -4.08 8.50
CA ARG A 288 2.61 -4.19 9.89
C ARG A 288 1.64 -3.07 10.25
N PRO A 289 0.55 -3.36 10.98
CA PRO A 289 -0.36 -2.34 11.45
C PRO A 289 0.30 -1.26 12.30
N SER A 290 1.39 -1.60 13.00
CA SER A 290 2.16 -0.67 13.85
C SER A 290 3.09 0.27 13.08
N ASN A 291 3.25 0.12 11.77
CA ASN A 291 4.14 0.97 10.97
C ASN A 291 3.62 2.42 10.90
N TRP A 292 4.55 3.37 11.02
CA TRP A 292 4.25 4.81 11.03
C TRP A 292 4.37 5.54 9.67
N ALA A 293 4.28 4.83 8.54
CA ALA A 293 4.27 5.44 7.20
C ALA A 293 2.88 5.85 6.75
N LEU A 294 2.71 7.07 6.23
CA LEU A 294 1.42 7.56 5.69
C LEU A 294 0.79 6.72 4.58
N THR A 295 1.57 5.83 3.96
CA THR A 295 1.09 4.81 3.03
C THR A 295 0.23 3.73 3.69
N HIS A 296 0.06 3.79 5.02
CA HIS A 296 -0.86 3.01 5.83
C HIS A 296 -1.87 3.94 6.51
N GLY A 297 -3.15 3.86 6.18
CA GLY A 297 -4.20 4.70 6.74
C GLY A 297 -5.50 4.59 5.97
N VAL A 298 -6.53 5.28 6.44
CA VAL A 298 -7.82 5.33 5.73
C VAL A 298 -7.72 6.21 4.47
N PRO A 299 -8.58 6.00 3.46
CA PRO A 299 -8.52 6.73 2.20
C PRO A 299 -8.57 8.25 2.30
N MET A 300 -9.14 8.81 3.38
CA MET A 300 -9.20 10.27 3.59
C MET A 300 -7.81 10.92 3.70
N PHE A 301 -6.77 10.10 3.92
CA PHE A 301 -5.41 10.57 4.09
C PHE A 301 -4.43 9.73 3.26
N ALA A 302 -4.70 9.60 1.97
CA ALA A 302 -3.85 8.85 1.04
C ALA A 302 -2.42 9.42 0.98
N GLY A 303 -1.43 8.54 1.10
CA GLY A 303 -0.02 8.89 1.27
C GLY A 303 0.89 8.10 0.34
N ALA A 304 2.05 8.69 0.03
CA ALA A 304 3.08 8.10 -0.81
C ALA A 304 4.47 8.21 -0.16
N PRO A 305 5.42 7.29 -0.47
CA PRO A 305 6.78 7.35 0.09
C PRO A 305 7.65 8.42 -0.61
N ALA A 306 7.33 8.80 -1.84
CA ALA A 306 8.06 9.77 -2.65
C ALA A 306 7.09 10.64 -3.48
N ASP A 307 7.50 11.87 -3.80
CA ASP A 307 6.70 12.81 -4.61
C ASP A 307 7.05 12.62 -6.08
N GLU A 308 6.48 11.59 -6.69
CA GLU A 308 6.79 11.18 -8.07
C GLU A 308 5.52 10.68 -8.76
N ARG A 309 5.43 10.84 -10.08
CA ARG A 309 4.23 10.46 -10.85
C ARG A 309 3.86 8.98 -10.68
N ALA A 310 4.86 8.11 -10.59
CA ALA A 310 4.69 6.66 -10.42
C ALA A 310 4.72 6.21 -8.94
N ALA A 311 4.51 7.12 -7.98
CA ALA A 311 4.60 6.77 -6.56
C ALA A 311 3.54 5.73 -6.13
N LEU A 312 3.90 4.89 -5.16
CA LEU A 312 2.97 3.94 -4.56
C LEU A 312 2.02 4.62 -3.57
N SER A 313 0.74 4.30 -3.65
CA SER A 313 -0.30 4.75 -2.72
C SER A 313 -1.28 3.61 -2.42
N GLN A 314 -1.90 3.67 -1.25
CA GLN A 314 -3.01 2.79 -0.88
C GLN A 314 -4.31 3.11 -1.65
N VAL A 315 -4.31 4.14 -2.50
CA VAL A 315 -5.44 4.52 -3.36
C VAL A 315 -5.00 4.55 -4.80
N ARG A 316 -5.64 3.74 -5.65
CA ARG A 316 -5.39 3.73 -7.10
C ARG A 316 -6.68 3.72 -7.90
N LEU A 317 -6.61 4.39 -9.05
CA LEU A 317 -7.69 4.49 -10.01
C LEU A 317 -7.15 4.14 -11.40
N MET A 318 -7.86 3.28 -12.12
CA MET A 318 -7.56 2.99 -13.52
C MET A 318 -8.29 4.01 -14.40
N LEU A 319 -7.52 4.82 -15.12
CA LEU A 319 -8.07 5.83 -16.00
C LEU A 319 -8.69 5.20 -17.27
N PRO A 320 -9.49 5.95 -18.05
CA PRO A 320 -10.11 5.44 -19.28
C PRO A 320 -9.13 4.95 -20.35
N ASP A 321 -7.86 5.36 -20.29
CA ASP A 321 -6.78 4.85 -21.15
C ASP A 321 -6.26 3.47 -20.72
N GLY A 322 -6.71 2.95 -19.58
CA GLY A 322 -6.29 1.67 -19.01
C GLY A 322 -5.09 1.77 -18.06
N GLU A 323 -4.53 2.97 -17.85
CA GLU A 323 -3.39 3.15 -16.95
C GLU A 323 -3.83 3.32 -15.49
N TRP A 324 -3.13 2.66 -14.57
CA TRP A 324 -3.36 2.82 -13.14
C TRP A 324 -2.58 4.00 -12.58
N GLN A 325 -3.31 4.98 -12.07
CA GLN A 325 -2.75 6.15 -11.41
C GLN A 325 -2.90 6.05 -9.90
N SER A 326 -1.86 6.46 -9.19
CA SER A 326 -1.87 6.56 -7.74
C SER A 326 -2.43 7.90 -7.31
N PHE A 327 -3.28 7.90 -6.27
CA PHE A 327 -3.84 9.11 -5.68
C PHE A 327 -3.22 9.30 -4.30
N ALA A 328 -2.60 10.44 -4.06
CA ALA A 328 -2.06 10.76 -2.75
C ALA A 328 -2.08 12.26 -2.51
N ASN A 329 -2.47 12.63 -1.30
CA ASN A 329 -2.51 14.01 -0.86
C ASN A 329 -1.19 14.42 -0.18
N TRP A 330 -0.41 13.41 0.23
CA TRP A 330 0.77 13.58 1.08
C TRP A 330 1.90 12.66 0.66
N VAL A 331 3.11 13.15 0.89
CA VAL A 331 4.35 12.41 0.69
C VAL A 331 5.09 12.40 2.01
N GLN A 332 5.62 11.24 2.36
CA GLN A 332 6.49 11.08 3.50
C GLN A 332 7.73 10.28 3.13
N GLY A 333 8.82 11.01 2.96
CA GLY A 333 10.14 10.44 2.71
C GLY A 333 10.92 10.08 3.96
N ALA A 334 12.22 9.85 3.77
CA ALA A 334 13.20 9.72 4.83
C ALA A 334 14.28 10.79 4.69
N THR A 335 14.73 11.35 5.82
CA THR A 335 15.88 12.24 5.93
C THR A 335 17.10 11.43 6.36
N VAL A 336 18.22 11.67 5.69
CA VAL A 336 19.53 11.11 6.05
C VAL A 336 20.23 12.03 7.03
N VAL A 337 20.66 11.48 8.16
CA VAL A 337 21.39 12.20 9.20
C VAL A 337 22.78 11.61 9.35
N ASN A 338 23.81 12.43 9.16
CA ASN A 338 25.21 12.03 9.31
C ASN A 338 25.54 11.84 10.80
N ASN A 339 26.06 10.67 11.15
CA ASN A 339 26.68 10.42 12.45
C ASN A 339 28.13 10.85 12.37
N THR A 340 28.53 11.86 13.16
CA THR A 340 29.92 12.33 13.20
C THR A 340 30.59 11.99 14.52
N ASN A 341 31.87 11.64 14.47
CA ASN A 341 32.69 11.50 15.67
C ASN A 341 33.16 12.88 16.20
N SER A 342 33.91 12.88 17.30
CA SER A 342 34.44 14.10 17.92
C SER A 342 35.39 14.92 17.02
N SER A 343 35.91 14.36 15.93
CA SER A 343 36.72 15.05 14.92
C SER A 343 35.92 15.55 13.71
N GLY A 344 34.59 15.41 13.73
CA GLY A 344 33.70 15.82 12.63
C GLY A 344 33.66 14.87 11.44
N THR A 345 34.29 13.69 11.54
CA THR A 345 34.30 12.67 10.48
C THR A 345 33.00 11.86 10.52
N VAL A 346 32.36 11.66 9.36
CA VAL A 346 31.16 10.84 9.25
C VAL A 346 31.52 9.37 9.49
N THR A 347 30.97 8.77 10.52
CA THR A 347 31.15 7.35 10.90
C THR A 347 29.97 6.47 10.51
N GLY A 348 28.87 7.07 10.07
CA GLY A 348 27.69 6.35 9.63
C GLY A 348 26.51 7.26 9.33
N HIS A 349 25.38 6.66 9.00
CA HIS A 349 24.15 7.37 8.71
C HIS A 349 22.97 6.85 9.53
N SER A 350 22.04 7.73 9.86
CA SER A 350 20.74 7.40 10.44
C SER A 350 19.65 7.88 9.49
N PHE A 351 18.57 7.11 9.37
CA PHE A 351 17.48 7.37 8.44
C PHE A 351 16.21 7.58 9.21
N THR A 352 15.61 8.76 9.09
CA THR A 352 14.50 9.18 9.94
C THR A 352 13.35 9.66 9.08
N ARG A 353 12.13 9.28 9.44
CA ARG A 353 10.94 9.70 8.68
C ARG A 353 10.85 11.22 8.67
N SER A 354 10.68 11.78 7.48
CA SER A 354 10.47 13.20 7.30
C SER A 354 9.07 13.61 7.75
N GLU A 355 8.91 14.89 8.07
CA GLU A 355 7.57 15.47 8.20
C GLU A 355 6.79 15.30 6.88
N PRO A 356 5.50 14.95 6.94
CA PRO A 356 4.66 14.89 5.75
C PRO A 356 4.61 16.22 4.99
N THR A 357 4.77 16.16 3.67
CA THR A 357 4.61 17.32 2.77
C THR A 357 3.51 17.06 1.77
N ARG A 358 2.92 18.11 1.21
CA ARG A 358 1.94 17.96 0.13
C ARG A 358 2.58 17.35 -1.11
N ALA A 359 1.89 16.40 -1.72
CA ALA A 359 2.27 15.90 -3.03
C ALA A 359 2.12 17.02 -4.06
N ALA A 360 3.15 17.24 -4.89
CA ALA A 360 3.13 18.23 -5.95
C ALA A 360 3.34 17.61 -7.33
N LYS A 361 3.95 16.42 -7.41
CA LYS A 361 4.31 15.76 -8.67
C LYS A 361 3.47 14.52 -9.00
N ILE A 362 2.66 14.05 -8.05
CA ILE A 362 1.75 12.90 -8.26
C ILE A 362 0.60 13.25 -9.22
N GLY A 363 0.14 14.51 -9.20
CA GLY A 363 -0.89 15.02 -10.12
C GLY A 363 -2.31 14.50 -9.86
N HIS A 364 -2.51 13.65 -8.85
CA HIS A 364 -3.82 13.07 -8.52
C HIS A 364 -4.03 13.06 -7.00
N PHE A 365 -5.17 13.56 -6.54
CA PHE A 365 -5.46 13.72 -5.13
C PHE A 365 -6.94 13.48 -4.80
N LEU A 366 -7.21 13.28 -3.51
CA LEU A 366 -8.56 13.08 -3.01
C LEU A 366 -9.12 14.38 -2.42
N ARG A 367 -10.40 14.65 -2.68
CA ARG A 367 -11.16 15.65 -1.95
C ARG A 367 -12.06 14.96 -0.93
N PRO A 368 -12.35 15.63 0.19
CA PRO A 368 -11.84 16.95 0.59
C PRO A 368 -10.33 16.93 0.88
N ALA A 369 -9.63 18.02 0.53
CA ALA A 369 -8.18 18.09 0.63
C ALA A 369 -7.79 18.60 2.02
N CYS A 370 -6.58 18.32 2.50
CA CYS A 370 -6.20 18.74 3.87
C CYS A 370 -6.26 20.26 4.17
N SER A 371 -6.32 21.17 3.18
CA SER A 371 -6.66 22.58 3.44
C SER A 371 -7.99 22.73 4.21
N ASP A 372 -8.83 21.69 4.11
CA ASP A 372 -10.15 21.60 4.69
C ASP A 372 -10.11 21.03 6.13
N LEU A 373 -8.92 20.72 6.69
CA LEU A 373 -8.71 20.36 8.12
C LEU A 373 -9.03 21.52 9.08
N GLY A 374 -9.54 22.65 8.58
CA GLY A 374 -10.30 23.61 9.39
C GLY A 374 -11.65 23.08 9.87
N GLY A 375 -12.10 21.93 9.33
CA GLY A 375 -13.48 21.46 9.41
C GLY A 375 -14.36 22.18 8.38
N THR A 376 -15.39 21.51 7.88
CA THR A 376 -16.39 22.19 7.04
C THR A 376 -17.42 22.86 7.94
N GLY A 377 -17.51 24.19 7.83
CA GLY A 377 -18.47 24.96 8.59
C GLY A 377 -19.89 24.71 8.09
N HIS A 378 -20.78 24.28 8.97
CA HIS A 378 -22.20 24.18 8.65
C HIS A 378 -22.76 25.57 8.29
N VAL A 379 -23.07 25.80 7.01
CA VAL A 379 -23.65 27.06 6.52
C VAL A 379 -24.98 27.40 7.22
N TYR A 380 -25.71 26.37 7.68
CA TYR A 380 -27.05 26.51 8.27
C TYR A 380 -27.14 26.23 9.78
N ARG A 381 -26.05 25.91 10.47
CA ARG A 381 -26.07 25.62 11.92
C ARG A 381 -24.92 26.33 12.64
N THR A 382 -25.18 27.56 13.07
CA THR A 382 -24.27 28.39 13.86
C THR A 382 -24.10 27.93 15.32
N ASN A 383 -24.91 26.97 15.79
CA ASN A 383 -24.89 26.47 17.17
C ASN A 383 -24.55 24.97 17.28
N LYS A 384 -23.24 24.69 17.39
CA LYS A 384 -22.53 23.76 18.31
C LYS A 384 -23.15 22.42 18.77
N ASN A 385 -24.14 21.83 18.10
CA ASN A 385 -24.48 20.44 18.36
C ASN A 385 -23.38 19.53 17.78
N LYS A 386 -22.41 19.18 18.62
CA LYS A 386 -21.24 18.31 18.34
C LYS A 386 -21.58 16.85 17.98
N LEU A 387 -22.85 16.56 17.66
CA LEU A 387 -23.37 15.22 17.37
C LEU A 387 -23.99 15.13 15.97
N THR A 388 -23.90 16.19 15.16
CA THR A 388 -24.31 16.15 13.75
C THR A 388 -23.08 16.37 12.88
N TYR A 389 -22.80 15.41 12.00
CA TYR A 389 -21.71 15.50 11.03
C TYR A 389 -22.30 15.90 9.67
N GLN A 390 -21.83 17.00 9.08
CA GLN A 390 -21.86 17.14 7.63
C GLN A 390 -20.89 16.10 7.04
N MET A 391 -21.36 15.40 6.02
CA MET A 391 -20.63 14.32 5.35
C MET A 391 -20.21 14.83 3.98
N GLU A 392 -18.91 14.98 3.76
CA GLU A 392 -18.36 15.30 2.44
C GLU A 392 -18.04 13.99 1.71
N PRO A 393 -18.45 13.80 0.46
CA PRO A 393 -18.08 12.60 -0.28
C PRO A 393 -16.57 12.55 -0.52
N LEU A 394 -16.00 11.34 -0.58
CA LEU A 394 -14.63 11.16 -1.05
C LEU A 394 -14.59 11.25 -2.58
N GLU A 395 -13.96 12.28 -3.11
CA GLU A 395 -13.90 12.56 -4.54
C GLU A 395 -12.50 12.40 -5.12
N PHE A 396 -12.40 11.93 -6.36
CA PHE A 396 -11.14 11.68 -7.06
C PHE A 396 -10.88 12.81 -8.07
N VAL A 397 -9.74 13.48 -7.94
CA VAL A 397 -9.40 14.66 -8.73
C VAL A 397 -8.02 14.53 -9.37
N GLU A 398 -7.92 14.93 -10.63
CA GLU A 398 -6.66 15.20 -11.33
C GLU A 398 -6.31 16.68 -11.21
N ASP A 399 -5.06 16.96 -10.83
CA ASP A 399 -4.46 18.28 -10.89
C ASP A 399 -3.73 18.47 -12.22
N ALA A 400 -4.42 19.03 -13.21
CA ALA A 400 -3.83 19.44 -14.49
C ALA A 400 -3.38 20.91 -14.45
N GLY A 401 -3.01 21.44 -13.27
CA GLY A 401 -2.55 22.80 -13.06
C GLY A 401 -3.69 23.80 -12.96
N SER A 402 -4.02 24.51 -14.04
CA SER A 402 -5.11 25.50 -14.03
C SER A 402 -6.51 24.88 -14.15
N VAL A 403 -6.58 23.57 -14.40
CA VAL A 403 -7.82 22.81 -14.54
C VAL A 403 -7.76 21.63 -13.58
N HIS A 404 -8.82 21.43 -12.82
CA HIS A 404 -8.99 20.26 -11.98
C HIS A 404 -10.10 19.39 -12.55
N ASN A 405 -9.75 18.19 -13.01
CA ASN A 405 -10.73 17.24 -13.55
C ASN A 405 -11.26 16.35 -12.42
N LEU A 406 -12.57 16.17 -12.40
CA LEU A 406 -13.24 15.41 -11.37
C LEU A 406 -13.71 14.06 -11.97
N PHE A 407 -13.16 12.95 -11.47
CA PHE A 407 -13.42 11.61 -12.03
C PHE A 407 -14.71 10.98 -11.52
N GLY A 408 -14.91 11.02 -10.21
CA GLY A 408 -16.03 10.35 -9.54
C GLY A 408 -15.94 10.53 -8.02
N ARG A 409 -16.86 9.89 -7.32
CA ARG A 409 -16.81 9.76 -5.86
C ARG A 409 -16.86 8.30 -5.44
N ALA A 410 -16.24 7.96 -4.31
CA ALA A 410 -16.38 6.62 -3.76
C ALA A 410 -17.79 6.42 -3.19
N TRP A 411 -18.44 5.32 -3.54
CA TRP A 411 -19.76 4.97 -3.04
C TRP A 411 -19.75 4.81 -1.52
N ARG A 412 -20.67 5.48 -0.83
CA ARG A 412 -20.87 5.38 0.63
C ARG A 412 -19.68 5.76 1.52
N VAL A 413 -18.59 6.29 0.96
CA VAL A 413 -17.41 6.72 1.73
C VAL A 413 -17.41 8.23 1.87
N TYR A 414 -17.36 8.71 3.11
CA TYR A 414 -17.47 10.12 3.45
C TYR A 414 -16.40 10.57 4.43
N TRP A 415 -16.04 11.83 4.32
CA TRP A 415 -15.30 12.57 5.31
C TRP A 415 -16.25 13.26 6.30
N PRO A 416 -16.10 13.06 7.61
CA PRO A 416 -16.85 13.84 8.60
C PRO A 416 -16.27 15.26 8.72
N SER A 417 -17.16 16.24 8.63
CA SER A 417 -16.87 17.69 8.79
C SER A 417 -16.20 18.12 10.10
N PHE A 418 -16.27 17.29 11.16
CA PHE A 418 -15.77 17.61 12.49
C PHE A 418 -14.94 16.47 13.07
N ARG A 419 -14.08 16.83 14.03
CA ARG A 419 -13.26 15.90 14.80
C ARG A 419 -14.14 14.82 15.43
N VAL A 420 -13.78 13.56 15.21
CA VAL A 420 -14.48 12.40 15.76
C VAL A 420 -13.76 11.90 17.00
N THR A 421 -14.49 11.35 17.97
CA THR A 421 -13.92 10.74 19.18
C THR A 421 -14.57 9.41 19.56
N GLN A 422 -15.46 8.88 18.71
CA GLN A 422 -16.15 7.60 18.91
C GLN A 422 -16.14 6.83 17.58
N TYR A 423 -15.74 5.56 17.64
CA TYR A 423 -15.60 4.68 16.48
C TYR A 423 -16.54 3.48 16.57
N GLY A 424 -16.78 2.85 15.44
CA GLY A 424 -17.74 1.75 15.29
C GLY A 424 -19.08 2.21 14.76
N GLU A 425 -20.10 1.38 14.96
CA GLU A 425 -21.44 1.61 14.43
C GLU A 425 -22.12 2.79 15.12
N ILE A 426 -22.57 3.77 14.32
CA ILE A 426 -23.25 4.97 14.79
C ILE A 426 -24.48 5.27 13.92
N ARG A 427 -25.51 5.89 14.51
CA ARG A 427 -26.67 6.37 13.75
C ARG A 427 -26.58 7.88 13.53
N ILE A 428 -26.59 8.27 12.26
CA ILE A 428 -26.64 9.68 11.82
C ILE A 428 -27.91 9.84 11.00
N ASP A 429 -28.78 10.76 11.39
CA ASP A 429 -30.08 11.02 10.75
C ASP A 429 -30.91 9.75 10.49
N GLY A 430 -30.88 8.83 11.45
CA GLY A 430 -31.63 7.57 11.41
C GLY A 430 -30.98 6.42 10.63
N LYS A 431 -29.91 6.68 9.88
CA LYS A 431 -29.17 5.68 9.10
C LYS A 431 -27.94 5.19 9.83
N LEU A 432 -27.68 3.88 9.77
CA LEU A 432 -26.49 3.27 10.33
C LEU A 432 -25.27 3.56 9.46
N HIS A 433 -24.19 3.97 10.11
CA HIS A 433 -22.88 4.20 9.53
C HIS A 433 -21.81 3.53 10.40
N LEU A 434 -20.64 3.31 9.82
CA LEU A 434 -19.45 2.85 10.51
C LEU A 434 -18.42 3.97 10.50
N MET A 435 -18.08 4.46 11.69
CA MET A 435 -17.10 5.52 11.89
C MET A 435 -15.74 4.93 12.20
N LEU A 436 -14.74 5.26 11.38
CA LEU A 436 -13.40 4.68 11.43
C LEU A 436 -12.38 5.70 11.95
N PRO A 437 -11.46 5.31 12.85
CA PRO A 437 -10.32 6.14 13.17
C PRO A 437 -9.48 6.35 11.91
N ASN A 438 -8.84 7.51 11.78
CA ASN A 438 -7.66 7.53 10.93
C ASN A 438 -6.61 6.69 11.66
N ALA A 439 -6.05 5.65 11.06
CA ALA A 439 -5.12 4.70 11.71
C ALA A 439 -3.88 5.36 12.37
N TRP A 440 -3.76 6.69 12.31
CA TRP A 440 -2.78 7.58 12.91
C TRP A 440 -3.16 8.19 14.26
N GLU A 441 -4.37 7.95 14.77
CA GLU A 441 -4.72 8.45 16.09
C GLU A 441 -3.76 7.90 17.14
N ASP A 442 -3.23 8.79 17.97
CA ASP A 442 -2.20 8.51 18.98
C ASP A 442 -0.85 8.00 18.43
N ARG A 443 -0.64 8.07 17.11
CA ARG A 443 0.64 7.75 16.46
C ARG A 443 1.36 9.02 16.02
N ARG A 444 2.68 9.03 16.20
CA ARG A 444 3.53 10.09 15.65
C ARG A 444 3.66 9.90 14.15
N TRP A 445 3.35 10.93 13.37
CA TRP A 445 3.48 10.89 11.92
C TRP A 445 4.93 10.85 11.50
N TYR A 446 5.78 11.63 12.17
CA TYR A 446 7.21 11.63 11.95
C TYR A 446 7.93 11.49 13.28
N ILE A 447 9.11 10.88 13.22
CA ILE A 447 9.95 10.71 14.40
C ILE A 447 10.99 11.81 14.35
N ALA A 448 10.76 12.87 15.13
CA ALA A 448 11.86 13.66 15.66
C ALA A 448 12.67 12.72 16.57
N ASN A 449 13.66 12.08 15.99
CA ASN A 449 14.53 11.03 16.53
C ASN A 449 15.45 11.49 17.67
N GLY A 450 14.99 12.44 18.50
CA GLY A 450 15.83 13.08 19.52
C GLY A 450 17.02 13.83 18.92
N ARG A 451 16.97 14.16 17.62
CA ARG A 451 18.00 14.90 16.88
C ARG A 451 17.47 16.09 16.10
N THR A 452 16.20 16.41 16.28
CA THR A 452 15.84 17.83 16.27
C THR A 452 16.60 18.44 17.44
N ASN A 453 17.18 19.63 17.28
CA ASN A 453 17.62 20.41 18.45
C ASN A 453 16.42 20.85 19.33
N LEU A 454 15.21 20.30 19.09
CA LEU A 454 14.00 20.49 19.87
C LEU A 454 14.05 19.58 21.09
N ILE A 455 14.73 20.06 22.12
CA ILE A 455 14.74 19.50 23.47
C ILE A 455 13.73 20.20 24.39
N ASP A 456 13.10 21.28 23.89
CA ASP A 456 12.14 22.08 24.62
C ASP A 456 10.81 21.33 24.79
N PRO A 457 10.37 21.05 26.04
CA PRO A 457 9.15 20.30 26.30
C PRO A 457 7.89 20.95 25.74
N ASP A 458 7.81 22.28 25.75
CA ASP A 458 6.63 23.02 25.26
C ASP A 458 6.48 22.88 23.74
N SER A 459 7.60 22.94 23.02
CA SER A 459 7.64 22.71 21.57
C SER A 459 7.24 21.28 21.19
N LEU A 460 7.67 20.28 21.98
CA LEU A 460 7.27 18.88 21.78
C LEU A 460 5.77 18.69 22.06
N LEU A 461 5.26 19.26 23.15
CA LEU A 461 3.84 19.18 23.49
C LEU A 461 2.97 19.88 22.45
N ALA A 462 3.40 21.03 21.91
CA ALA A 462 2.70 21.74 20.85
C ALA A 462 2.59 20.88 19.58
N GLN A 463 3.68 20.21 19.21
CA GLN A 463 3.74 19.29 18.06
C GLN A 463 2.83 18.07 18.27
N GLU A 464 2.84 17.46 19.46
CA GLU A 464 1.95 16.33 19.77
C GLU A 464 0.47 16.73 19.71
N ASN A 465 0.11 17.89 20.27
CA ASN A 465 -1.25 18.43 20.19
C ASN A 465 -1.68 18.73 18.75
N GLU A 466 -0.77 19.22 17.90
CA GLU A 466 -1.04 19.46 16.49
C GLU A 466 -1.32 18.15 15.74
N ILE A 467 -0.46 17.15 15.91
CA ILE A 467 -0.64 15.81 15.31
C ILE A 467 -1.96 15.20 15.75
N GLU A 468 -2.28 15.24 17.05
CA GLU A 468 -3.52 14.68 17.60
C GLU A 468 -4.78 15.42 17.09
N ARG A 469 -4.68 16.73 16.91
CA ARG A 469 -5.79 17.54 16.37
C ARG A 469 -6.04 17.18 14.92
N LEU A 470 -4.99 17.10 14.10
CA LEU A 470 -5.11 16.83 12.68
C LEU A 470 -5.52 15.37 12.42
N SER A 471 -4.99 14.39 13.16
CA SER A 471 -5.28 12.96 12.95
C SER A 471 -6.76 12.63 13.15
N ARG A 472 -7.39 13.18 14.18
CA ARG A 472 -8.84 13.03 14.45
C ARG A 472 -9.75 13.85 13.53
N GLN A 473 -9.19 14.58 12.57
CA GLN A 473 -9.96 15.18 11.48
C GLN A 473 -9.83 14.36 10.20
N MET A 474 -9.08 13.26 10.19
CA MET A 474 -8.84 12.43 9.02
C MET A 474 -9.64 11.12 9.05
N ASN A 475 -10.64 11.05 9.93
CA ASN A 475 -11.52 9.90 10.09
C ASN A 475 -12.28 9.59 8.81
N CYS A 476 -12.66 8.33 8.64
CA CYS A 476 -13.48 7.89 7.52
C CYS A 476 -14.87 7.46 8.05
N LEU A 477 -15.92 7.78 7.31
CA LEU A 477 -17.28 7.34 7.59
C LEU A 477 -17.80 6.51 6.43
N VAL A 478 -18.26 5.30 6.72
CA VAL A 478 -18.88 4.41 5.73
C VAL A 478 -20.37 4.29 6.04
N ARG A 479 -21.23 4.62 5.08
CA ARG A 479 -22.68 4.41 5.24
C ARG A 479 -23.02 2.92 5.06
N LEU A 480 -23.74 2.32 6.00
CA LEU A 480 -24.11 0.90 5.95
C LEU A 480 -25.55 0.70 5.41
N GLU A 481 -26.45 1.66 5.68
CA GLU A 481 -27.86 1.64 5.28
C GLU A 481 -28.18 2.74 4.25
N ASP A 482 -28.97 2.45 3.21
CA ASP A 482 -29.60 3.49 2.36
C ASP A 482 -30.78 4.13 3.05
#